data_AF-A0A6P6JRT2-F1
#
_entry.id   AF-A0A6P6JRT2-F1
#
_cell.length_a   1.000
_cell.length_b   1.000
_cell.length_c   1.000
_cell.angle_alpha   90.00
_cell.angle_beta   90.00
_cell.angle_gamma   90.00
#
_symmetry.space_group_name_H-M   'P 1'
#
loop_
_entity.id
_entity.type
_entity.pdbx_description
1 polymer ?
#
loop_
_entity_poly.entity_id
_entity_poly.type
_entity_poly.pdbx_seq_one_letter_code
_entity_poly.pdbx_strand_id
1 'polypeptide(L)'
;METDASLLDVELEQKQQEELYQQLLLQTMGKVQSESPLSKVICPQPGMCVKTSSVSDKKKVFLNICQSQAVPPPPHLSQQALVDLLESEDPTSYRVPMSLGEPHTEVDNSTQGCTVYDVVINDEFFQKCQNDSLFQQFLIAVSLEGLENKYNLELSRDTKVLKNRKFMGSIAEQNIRTKSKPIIQEIDSKQSDSFPSSAKRPEFSLLVEPPTGNAEHLIAEILLPGVISARALVLDLGEDRLVLNARPSLFHLDIFFPLLIDQENSAAQFNTNTQVLTVTMPVVSS
;
A
#
# COMPACT_ATOMS: atom_id res chain seq x y z
N MET A 1 30.68 -7.49 59.60
CA MET A 1 30.18 -8.41 58.56
C MET A 1 28.81 -7.90 58.17
N GLU A 2 28.75 -7.03 57.16
CA GLU A 2 27.51 -6.42 56.65
C GLU A 2 27.57 -6.48 55.13
N THR A 3 27.30 -7.65 54.55
CA THR A 3 27.13 -7.79 53.09
C THR A 3 26.29 -9.03 52.85
N ASP A 4 24.96 -8.86 52.70
CA ASP A 4 24.14 -9.83 51.93
C ASP A 4 22.71 -9.36 51.66
N ALA A 5 22.15 -8.45 52.47
CA ALA A 5 20.75 -8.06 52.32
C ALA A 5 20.44 -7.33 50.99
N SER A 6 21.37 -6.51 50.49
CA SER A 6 21.18 -5.73 49.26
C SER A 6 21.27 -6.55 47.98
N LEU A 7 21.93 -7.72 48.00
CA LEU A 7 22.08 -8.54 46.79
C LEU A 7 20.79 -9.32 46.52
N LEU A 8 20.16 -9.80 47.59
CA LEU A 8 18.90 -10.54 47.55
C LEU A 8 17.73 -9.68 47.04
N ASP A 9 17.68 -8.41 47.42
CA ASP A 9 16.64 -7.48 46.93
C ASP A 9 16.78 -7.20 45.42
N VAL A 10 18.00 -7.04 44.92
CA VAL A 10 18.27 -6.83 43.48
C VAL A 10 17.92 -8.08 42.66
N GLU A 11 18.22 -9.26 43.18
CA GLU A 11 17.84 -10.53 42.54
C GLU A 11 16.31 -10.73 42.52
N LEU A 12 15.60 -10.33 43.58
CA LEU A 12 14.14 -10.38 43.63
C LEU A 12 13.50 -9.40 42.62
N GLU A 13 14.03 -8.19 42.51
CA GLU A 13 13.55 -7.18 41.55
C GLU A 13 13.77 -7.63 40.09
N GLN A 14 14.95 -8.18 39.78
CA GLN A 14 15.21 -8.76 38.45
C GLN A 14 14.23 -9.88 38.12
N LYS A 15 13.94 -10.76 39.08
CA LYS A 15 13.01 -11.87 38.89
C LYS A 15 11.58 -11.40 38.66
N GLN A 16 11.13 -10.39 39.41
CA GLN A 16 9.82 -9.76 39.19
C GLN A 16 9.74 -9.06 37.82
N GLN A 17 10.84 -8.42 37.40
CA GLN A 17 10.89 -7.75 36.10
C GLN A 17 10.89 -8.75 34.93
N GLU A 18 11.54 -9.90 35.06
CA GLU A 18 11.48 -11.01 34.10
C GLU A 18 10.09 -11.65 34.05
N GLU A 19 9.43 -11.85 35.19
CA GLU A 19 8.06 -12.37 35.25
C GLU A 19 7.06 -11.41 34.60
N LEU A 20 7.18 -10.10 34.87
CA LEU A 20 6.36 -9.07 34.24
C LEU A 20 6.58 -9.03 32.72
N TYR A 21 7.84 -9.15 32.28
CA TYR A 21 8.19 -9.21 30.86
C TYR A 21 7.62 -10.45 30.17
N GLN A 22 7.72 -11.63 30.80
CA GLN A 22 7.08 -12.85 30.30
C GLN A 22 5.56 -12.71 30.24
N GLN A 23 4.94 -12.11 31.25
CA GLN A 23 3.49 -11.89 31.28
C GLN A 23 3.05 -10.93 30.16
N LEU A 24 3.81 -9.87 29.91
CA LEU A 24 3.55 -8.93 28.81
C LEU A 24 3.72 -9.60 27.44
N LEU A 25 4.73 -10.45 27.27
CA LEU A 25 4.92 -11.26 26.06
C LEU A 25 3.72 -12.20 25.84
N LEU A 26 3.28 -12.93 26.87
CA LEU A 26 2.13 -13.83 26.80
C LEU A 26 0.81 -13.10 26.51
N GLN A 27 0.59 -11.93 27.11
CA GLN A 27 -0.59 -11.09 26.82
C GLN A 27 -0.56 -10.54 25.39
N THR A 28 0.61 -10.17 24.89
CA THR A 28 0.78 -9.72 23.50
C THR A 28 0.50 -10.87 22.53
N MET A 29 1.03 -12.07 22.81
CA MET A 29 0.78 -13.27 21.99
C MET A 29 -0.69 -13.72 22.04
N GLY A 30 -1.36 -13.58 23.19
CA GLY A 30 -2.79 -13.88 23.35
C GLY A 30 -3.71 -12.90 22.60
N LYS A 31 -3.34 -11.61 22.52
CA LYS A 31 -4.07 -10.60 21.73
C LYS A 31 -3.83 -10.73 20.22
N VAL A 32 -2.71 -11.32 19.78
CA VAL A 32 -2.42 -11.58 18.36
C VAL A 32 -3.25 -12.75 17.80
N GLN A 33 -3.88 -13.58 18.63
CA GLN A 33 -4.67 -14.74 18.17
C GLN A 33 -6.07 -14.40 17.61
N SER A 34 -6.56 -13.16 17.72
CA SER A 34 -7.86 -12.76 17.13
C SER A 34 -7.76 -12.09 15.75
N GLU A 35 -6.56 -11.79 15.25
CA GLU A 35 -6.37 -11.30 13.88
C GLU A 35 -5.27 -12.10 13.20
N SER A 36 -5.63 -12.85 12.16
CA SER A 36 -4.64 -13.49 11.30
C SER A 36 -3.63 -12.45 10.77
N PRO A 37 -2.32 -12.74 10.77
CA PRO A 37 -1.31 -11.77 10.42
C PRO A 37 -1.54 -11.22 9.01
N LEU A 38 -1.54 -9.88 8.89
CA LEU A 38 -1.77 -9.14 7.65
C LEU A 38 -0.76 -9.48 6.54
N SER A 39 0.42 -9.99 6.90
CA SER A 39 1.44 -10.48 5.98
C SER A 39 1.92 -11.87 6.38
N LYS A 40 2.17 -12.72 5.39
CA LYS A 40 2.66 -14.09 5.57
C LYS A 40 3.81 -14.33 4.60
N VAL A 41 4.91 -14.87 5.12
CA VAL A 41 5.99 -15.43 4.29
C VAL A 41 5.50 -16.74 3.68
N ILE A 42 5.61 -16.87 2.36
CA ILE A 42 5.26 -18.08 1.64
C ILE A 42 6.41 -18.52 0.74
N CYS A 43 6.49 -19.83 0.51
CA CYS A 43 7.28 -20.40 -0.57
C CYS A 43 6.30 -20.79 -1.70
N PRO A 44 6.26 -20.03 -2.81
CA PRO A 44 5.28 -20.24 -3.86
C PRO A 44 5.63 -21.49 -4.69
N GLN A 45 4.61 -22.15 -5.25
CA GLN A 45 4.81 -23.30 -6.14
C GLN A 45 4.98 -22.82 -7.59
N PRO A 46 6.01 -23.27 -8.32
CA PRO A 46 6.18 -22.94 -9.73
C PRO A 46 5.01 -23.36 -10.61
N GLY A 47 4.55 -22.44 -11.48
CA GLY A 47 3.48 -22.69 -12.43
C GLY A 47 3.98 -22.68 -13.87
N MET A 48 4.22 -21.49 -14.42
CA MET A 48 4.73 -21.28 -15.78
C MET A 48 5.76 -20.16 -15.85
N CYS A 49 6.66 -20.25 -16.82
CA CYS A 49 7.63 -19.19 -17.10
C CYS A 49 7.31 -18.55 -18.45
N VAL A 50 7.12 -17.23 -18.46
CA VAL A 50 6.83 -16.43 -19.63
C VAL A 50 8.06 -15.63 -19.99
N LYS A 51 8.48 -15.71 -21.25
CA LYS A 51 9.56 -14.90 -21.81
C LYS A 51 8.98 -13.70 -22.54
N THR A 52 9.52 -12.52 -22.29
CA THR A 52 9.30 -11.28 -23.03
C THR A 52 10.62 -10.48 -23.12
N SER A 53 10.55 -9.22 -23.53
CA SER A 53 11.66 -8.27 -23.56
C SER A 53 11.19 -6.88 -23.14
N SER A 54 12.09 -6.08 -22.56
CA SER A 54 11.81 -4.65 -22.38
C SER A 54 11.76 -3.95 -23.74
N VAL A 55 10.85 -2.97 -23.87
CA VAL A 55 10.74 -2.15 -25.08
C VAL A 55 11.92 -1.19 -25.20
N SER A 56 12.36 -0.61 -24.08
CA SER A 56 13.39 0.43 -24.03
C SER A 56 14.78 -0.05 -24.47
N ASP A 57 15.25 -1.19 -23.94
CA ASP A 57 16.62 -1.67 -24.13
C ASP A 57 16.71 -3.04 -24.82
N LYS A 58 15.57 -3.63 -25.19
CA LYS A 58 15.44 -4.95 -25.82
C LYS A 58 16.07 -6.10 -25.01
N LYS A 59 16.34 -5.92 -23.72
CA LYS A 59 16.84 -6.99 -22.87
C LYS A 59 15.75 -8.00 -22.56
N LYS A 60 16.15 -9.26 -22.40
CA LYS A 60 15.25 -10.38 -22.08
C LYS A 60 14.71 -10.20 -20.66
N VAL A 61 13.40 -10.38 -20.53
CA VAL A 61 12.70 -10.38 -19.25
C VAL A 61 11.92 -11.68 -19.14
N PHE A 62 11.98 -12.32 -17.97
CA PHE A 62 11.20 -13.51 -17.66
C PHE A 62 10.23 -13.24 -16.52
N LEU A 63 9.03 -13.79 -16.63
CA LEU A 63 8.02 -13.76 -15.58
C LEU A 63 7.76 -15.19 -15.14
N ASN A 64 8.02 -15.48 -13.87
CA ASN A 64 7.65 -16.73 -13.24
C ASN A 64 6.28 -16.58 -12.60
N ILE A 65 5.26 -17.13 -13.24
CA ILE A 65 3.91 -17.18 -12.66
C ILE A 65 3.82 -18.43 -11.80
N CYS A 66 3.73 -18.20 -10.50
CA CYS A 66 3.67 -19.19 -9.44
C CYS A 66 2.29 -19.18 -8.77
N GLN A 67 2.02 -20.21 -7.98
CA GLN A 67 0.74 -20.41 -7.31
C GLN A 67 0.88 -20.58 -5.80
N SER A 68 -0.10 -20.10 -5.05
CA SER A 68 -0.20 -20.27 -3.59
C SER A 68 -1.63 -20.08 -3.10
N GLN A 69 -2.10 -20.98 -2.22
CA GLN A 69 -3.40 -20.88 -1.55
C GLN A 69 -3.51 -19.68 -0.60
N ALA A 70 -2.37 -19.11 -0.21
CA ALA A 70 -2.35 -17.95 0.67
C ALA A 70 -2.67 -16.63 -0.07
N VAL A 71 -2.69 -16.63 -1.40
CA VAL A 71 -3.22 -15.53 -2.21
C VAL A 71 -4.73 -15.75 -2.41
N PRO A 72 -5.59 -14.75 -2.10
CA PRO A 72 -7.03 -14.88 -2.32
C PRO A 72 -7.38 -15.13 -3.80
N PRO A 73 -8.35 -16.01 -4.10
CA PRO A 73 -8.85 -16.18 -5.45
C PRO A 73 -9.58 -14.91 -5.94
N PRO A 74 -9.53 -14.59 -7.25
CA PRO A 74 -10.39 -13.58 -7.82
C PRO A 74 -11.86 -14.03 -7.84
N PRO A 75 -12.82 -13.10 -8.00
CA PRO A 75 -14.22 -13.45 -8.20
C PRO A 75 -14.41 -14.43 -9.36
N HIS A 76 -15.41 -15.30 -9.27
CA HIS A 76 -15.69 -16.23 -10.37
C HIS A 76 -16.21 -15.48 -11.60
N LEU A 77 -15.46 -15.54 -12.70
CA LEU A 77 -15.82 -14.94 -13.99
C LEU A 77 -15.97 -16.03 -15.06
N SER A 78 -17.05 -16.05 -15.84
CA SER A 78 -17.19 -16.99 -16.95
C SER A 78 -16.34 -16.58 -18.16
N GLN A 79 -16.11 -17.48 -19.11
CA GLN A 79 -15.36 -17.16 -20.33
C GLN A 79 -16.08 -16.08 -21.17
N GLN A 80 -17.41 -16.17 -21.29
CA GLN A 80 -18.21 -15.15 -21.99
C GLN A 80 -18.11 -13.79 -21.30
N ALA A 81 -18.26 -13.75 -19.96
CA ALA A 81 -18.16 -12.50 -19.21
C ALA A 81 -16.75 -11.88 -19.29
N LEU A 82 -15.70 -12.69 -19.48
CA LEU A 82 -14.35 -12.20 -19.74
C LEU A 82 -14.25 -11.54 -21.12
N VAL A 83 -14.87 -12.12 -22.15
CA VAL A 83 -14.92 -11.50 -23.49
C VAL A 83 -15.66 -10.16 -23.42
N ASP A 84 -16.84 -10.15 -22.80
CA ASP A 84 -17.64 -8.94 -22.64
C ASP A 84 -16.86 -7.85 -21.86
N LEU A 85 -16.06 -8.25 -20.87
CA LEU A 85 -15.20 -7.35 -20.11
C LEU A 85 -14.05 -6.77 -20.95
N LEU A 86 -13.42 -7.59 -21.79
CA LEU A 86 -12.36 -7.14 -22.70
C LEU A 86 -12.87 -6.17 -23.78
N GLU A 87 -14.15 -6.27 -24.14
CA GLU A 87 -14.83 -5.38 -25.10
C GLU A 87 -15.50 -4.16 -24.44
N SER A 88 -15.53 -4.12 -23.10
CA SER A 88 -16.21 -3.05 -22.35
C SER A 88 -15.43 -1.73 -22.33
N GLU A 89 -16.15 -0.62 -22.17
CA GLU A 89 -15.58 0.72 -22.01
C GLU A 89 -14.82 0.89 -20.67
N ASP A 90 -15.13 0.08 -19.64
CA ASP A 90 -14.43 0.05 -18.35
C ASP A 90 -13.94 -1.37 -17.99
N PRO A 91 -12.78 -1.79 -18.53
CA PRO A 91 -12.20 -3.10 -18.27
C PRO A 91 -11.59 -3.22 -16.86
N THR A 92 -11.59 -2.16 -16.05
CA THR A 92 -10.95 -2.15 -14.72
C THR A 92 -11.78 -2.77 -13.60
N SER A 93 -13.03 -3.12 -13.92
CA SER A 93 -14.04 -3.68 -13.01
C SER A 93 -13.66 -5.05 -12.43
N TYR A 94 -12.84 -5.84 -13.15
CA TYR A 94 -12.36 -7.14 -12.67
C TYR A 94 -10.89 -7.09 -12.28
N ARG A 95 -10.57 -7.55 -11.07
CA ARG A 95 -9.20 -7.58 -10.55
C ARG A 95 -8.76 -8.97 -10.15
N VAL A 96 -7.52 -9.30 -10.51
CA VAL A 96 -6.84 -10.52 -10.11
C VAL A 96 -5.89 -10.19 -8.95
N PRO A 97 -6.13 -10.71 -7.73
CA PRO A 97 -5.16 -10.61 -6.64
C PRO A 97 -3.87 -11.35 -7.01
N MET A 98 -2.74 -10.65 -6.94
CA MET A 98 -1.43 -11.23 -7.19
C MET A 98 -0.34 -10.55 -6.36
N SER A 99 0.68 -11.32 -6.00
CA SER A 99 1.95 -10.79 -5.48
C SER A 99 2.89 -10.53 -6.64
N LEU A 100 3.54 -9.37 -6.65
CA LEU A 100 4.57 -9.02 -7.62
C LEU A 100 5.91 -8.95 -6.88
N GLY A 101 6.76 -9.96 -7.07
CA GLY A 101 8.08 -10.04 -6.46
C GLY A 101 9.07 -9.01 -7.00
N GLU A 102 10.11 -8.73 -6.22
CA GLU A 102 11.22 -7.86 -6.64
C GLU A 102 11.99 -8.46 -7.83
N PRO A 103 12.55 -7.62 -8.72
CA PRO A 103 13.37 -8.10 -9.81
C PRO A 103 14.63 -8.79 -9.29
N HIS A 104 14.95 -9.93 -9.89
CA HIS A 104 16.25 -10.59 -9.71
C HIS A 104 16.91 -10.89 -11.04
N THR A 105 18.24 -11.03 -11.03
CA THR A 105 19.04 -11.26 -12.24
C THR A 105 19.41 -12.73 -12.34
N GLU A 106 19.12 -13.33 -13.48
CA GLU A 106 19.42 -14.73 -13.78
C GLU A 106 20.20 -14.85 -15.09
N VAL A 107 20.82 -16.00 -15.31
CA VAL A 107 21.56 -16.29 -16.54
C VAL A 107 20.74 -17.21 -17.44
N ASP A 108 20.58 -16.82 -18.70
CA ASP A 108 19.88 -17.65 -19.69
C ASP A 108 20.77 -18.74 -20.30
N ASN A 109 20.18 -19.61 -21.15
CA ASN A 109 20.91 -20.68 -21.82
C ASN A 109 22.04 -20.19 -22.75
N SER A 110 22.01 -18.91 -23.13
CA SER A 110 23.07 -18.25 -23.92
C SER A 110 24.09 -17.52 -23.04
N THR A 111 24.12 -17.80 -21.73
CA THR A 111 25.00 -17.18 -20.74
C THR A 111 24.85 -15.66 -20.62
N GLN A 112 23.71 -15.11 -21.05
CA GLN A 112 23.41 -13.68 -20.96
C GLN A 112 22.55 -13.41 -19.72
N GLY A 113 22.87 -12.31 -19.02
CA GLY A 113 22.06 -11.82 -17.90
C GLY A 113 20.68 -11.39 -18.37
N CYS A 114 19.66 -11.75 -17.60
CA CYS A 114 18.27 -11.42 -17.85
C CYS A 114 17.56 -11.07 -16.53
N THR A 115 16.55 -10.22 -16.61
CA THR A 115 15.75 -9.83 -15.44
C THR A 115 14.58 -10.78 -15.29
N VAL A 116 14.31 -11.21 -14.07
CA VAL A 116 13.24 -12.14 -13.73
C VAL A 116 12.34 -11.53 -12.67
N TYR A 117 11.04 -11.72 -12.84
CA TYR A 117 10.02 -11.31 -11.88
C TYR A 117 9.18 -12.51 -11.47
N ASP A 118 8.93 -12.65 -10.18
CA ASP A 118 8.13 -13.74 -9.63
C ASP A 118 6.74 -13.23 -9.26
N VAL A 119 5.73 -13.67 -10.01
CA VAL A 119 4.32 -13.32 -9.82
C VAL A 119 3.60 -14.47 -9.14
N VAL A 120 2.96 -14.26 -7.99
CA VAL A 120 2.24 -15.33 -7.27
C VAL A 120 0.75 -15.06 -7.30
N ILE A 121 -0.02 -16.02 -7.79
CA ILE A 121 -1.48 -15.98 -7.80
C ILE A 121 -2.10 -17.12 -6.99
N ASN A 122 -3.41 -17.08 -6.82
CA ASN A 122 -4.17 -18.18 -6.25
C ASN A 122 -4.05 -19.45 -7.12
N ASP A 123 -3.97 -20.62 -6.48
CA ASP A 123 -3.79 -21.91 -7.15
C ASP A 123 -5.02 -22.37 -7.94
N GLU A 124 -6.22 -22.24 -7.40
CA GLU A 124 -7.46 -22.57 -8.13
C GLU A 124 -7.61 -21.73 -9.40
N PHE A 125 -7.31 -20.43 -9.29
CA PHE A 125 -7.29 -19.55 -10.46
C PHE A 125 -6.21 -19.93 -11.48
N PHE A 126 -5.00 -20.29 -11.01
CA PHE A 126 -3.94 -20.79 -11.89
C PHE A 126 -4.35 -22.07 -12.64
N GLN A 127 -5.03 -23.01 -11.97
CA GLN A 127 -5.54 -24.23 -12.62
C GLN A 127 -6.53 -23.91 -13.73
N LYS A 128 -7.43 -22.94 -13.50
CA LYS A 128 -8.35 -22.46 -14.54
C LYS A 128 -7.59 -21.88 -15.75
N CYS A 129 -6.60 -21.02 -15.52
CA CYS A 129 -5.75 -20.45 -16.57
C CYS A 129 -4.90 -21.49 -17.30
N GLN A 130 -4.61 -22.66 -16.73
CA GLN A 130 -3.93 -23.73 -17.46
C GLN A 130 -4.83 -24.46 -18.46
N ASN A 131 -6.13 -24.56 -18.17
CA ASN A 131 -7.08 -25.31 -18.97
C ASN A 131 -7.79 -24.44 -20.03
N ASP A 132 -7.75 -23.11 -19.89
CA ASP A 132 -8.39 -22.16 -20.79
C ASP A 132 -7.36 -21.15 -21.32
N SER A 133 -7.13 -21.18 -22.63
CA SER A 133 -6.16 -20.32 -23.30
C SER A 133 -6.49 -18.83 -23.20
N LEU A 134 -7.78 -18.46 -23.18
CA LEU A 134 -8.19 -17.06 -23.05
C LEU A 134 -7.82 -16.54 -21.65
N PHE A 135 -8.14 -17.32 -20.61
CA PHE A 135 -7.74 -16.99 -19.24
C PHE A 135 -6.22 -17.01 -19.05
N GLN A 136 -5.49 -17.87 -19.76
CA GLN A 136 -4.03 -17.86 -19.76
C GLN A 136 -3.48 -16.54 -20.29
N GLN A 137 -3.95 -16.11 -21.46
CA GLN A 137 -3.51 -14.87 -22.10
C GLN A 137 -3.90 -13.65 -21.25
N PHE A 138 -5.11 -13.64 -20.72
CA PHE A 138 -5.57 -12.61 -19.79
C PHE A 138 -4.67 -12.52 -18.54
N LEU A 139 -4.34 -13.64 -17.92
CA LEU A 139 -3.44 -13.67 -16.76
C LEU A 139 -2.06 -13.10 -17.10
N ILE A 140 -1.50 -13.46 -18.25
CA ILE A 140 -0.21 -12.93 -18.71
C ILE A 140 -0.29 -11.42 -18.91
N ALA A 141 -1.34 -10.92 -19.56
CA ALA A 141 -1.56 -9.49 -19.80
C ALA A 141 -1.62 -8.70 -18.49
N VAL A 142 -2.49 -9.10 -17.56
CA VAL A 142 -2.62 -8.42 -16.26
C VAL A 142 -1.33 -8.51 -15.43
N SER A 143 -0.59 -9.61 -15.54
CA SER A 143 0.71 -9.75 -14.86
C SER A 143 1.76 -8.78 -15.42
N LEU A 144 1.80 -8.59 -16.74
CA LEU A 144 2.69 -7.61 -17.39
C LEU A 144 2.31 -6.19 -16.97
N GLU A 145 1.04 -5.82 -17.09
CA GLU A 145 0.54 -4.50 -16.68
C GLU A 145 0.80 -4.22 -15.21
N GLY A 146 0.61 -5.22 -14.34
CA GLY A 146 0.93 -5.11 -12.92
C GLY A 146 2.40 -4.79 -12.67
N LEU A 147 3.32 -5.44 -13.38
CA LEU A 147 4.76 -5.16 -13.28
C LEU A 147 5.14 -3.81 -13.86
N GLU A 148 4.57 -3.44 -15.01
CA GLU A 148 4.78 -2.13 -15.64
C GLU A 148 4.38 -1.00 -14.71
N ASN A 149 3.20 -1.11 -14.10
CA ASN A 149 2.70 -0.13 -13.14
C ASN A 149 3.53 -0.09 -11.85
N LYS A 150 3.94 -1.24 -11.31
CA LYS A 150 4.67 -1.32 -10.03
C LYS A 150 6.11 -0.81 -10.15
N TYR A 151 6.78 -1.14 -11.25
CA TYR A 151 8.21 -0.89 -11.43
C TYR A 151 8.50 0.18 -12.50
N ASN A 152 7.47 0.82 -13.03
CA ASN A 152 7.55 1.83 -14.10
C ASN A 152 8.35 1.31 -15.31
N LEU A 153 7.92 0.16 -15.84
CA LEU A 153 8.56 -0.54 -16.95
C LEU A 153 7.71 -0.44 -18.22
N GLU A 154 8.34 -0.71 -19.35
CA GLU A 154 7.67 -0.96 -20.62
C GLU A 154 8.08 -2.35 -21.15
N LEU A 155 7.13 -3.28 -21.21
CA LEU A 155 7.34 -4.66 -21.62
C LEU A 155 6.67 -4.96 -22.96
N SER A 156 7.36 -5.73 -23.80
CA SER A 156 6.81 -6.18 -25.08
C SER A 156 5.60 -7.08 -24.84
N ARG A 157 4.57 -6.89 -25.67
CA ARG A 157 3.40 -7.79 -25.73
C ARG A 157 3.69 -9.07 -26.53
N ASP A 158 4.82 -9.13 -27.25
CA ASP A 158 5.32 -10.37 -27.86
C ASP A 158 5.88 -11.29 -26.76
N THR A 159 5.02 -12.18 -26.27
CA THR A 159 5.33 -13.07 -25.16
C THR A 159 5.31 -14.54 -25.58
N LYS A 160 6.16 -15.34 -24.93
CA LYS A 160 6.26 -16.78 -25.17
C LYS A 160 6.32 -17.55 -23.87
N VAL A 161 5.33 -18.39 -23.63
CA VAL A 161 5.35 -19.36 -22.52
C VAL A 161 6.37 -20.46 -22.83
N LEU A 162 7.29 -20.71 -21.89
CA LEU A 162 8.29 -21.76 -22.01
C LEU A 162 7.68 -23.14 -21.76
N LYS A 163 7.90 -24.09 -22.67
CA LYS A 163 7.34 -25.45 -22.56
C LYS A 163 8.14 -26.36 -21.62
N ASN A 164 9.46 -26.19 -21.58
CA ASN A 164 10.37 -27.10 -20.88
C ASN A 164 10.90 -26.51 -19.56
N ARG A 165 10.42 -25.33 -19.16
CA ARG A 165 10.89 -24.65 -17.95
C ARG A 165 9.74 -23.88 -17.32
N LYS A 166 9.39 -24.23 -16.07
CA LYS A 166 8.30 -23.61 -15.31
C LYS A 166 8.74 -22.44 -14.44
N PHE A 167 10.05 -22.32 -14.19
CA PHE A 167 10.63 -21.27 -13.35
C PHE A 167 12.06 -20.96 -13.80
N MET A 168 12.41 -19.68 -13.83
CA MET A 168 13.76 -19.16 -14.06
C MET A 168 14.39 -18.78 -12.72
N GLY A 169 15.57 -19.32 -12.43
CA GLY A 169 16.26 -19.11 -11.15
C GLY A 169 15.90 -20.12 -10.06
N SER A 170 16.10 -19.70 -8.81
CA SER A 170 15.78 -20.48 -7.60
C SER A 170 14.53 -19.93 -6.91
N ILE A 171 13.70 -20.81 -6.36
CA ILE A 171 12.48 -20.39 -5.66
C ILE A 171 12.88 -19.69 -4.36
N ALA A 172 12.50 -18.41 -4.25
CA ALA A 172 12.72 -17.61 -3.04
C ALA A 172 11.41 -17.45 -2.25
N GLU A 173 11.54 -17.24 -0.95
CA GLU A 173 10.41 -16.89 -0.10
C GLU A 173 9.88 -15.48 -0.44
N GLN A 174 8.57 -15.31 -0.42
CA GLN A 174 7.92 -14.02 -0.66
C GLN A 174 7.00 -13.63 0.50
N ASN A 175 7.03 -12.35 0.85
CA ASN A 175 6.06 -11.76 1.77
C ASN A 175 4.80 -11.36 1.00
N ILE A 176 3.68 -12.01 1.32
CA ILE A 176 2.39 -11.69 0.69
C ILE A 176 1.37 -11.20 1.71
N ARG A 177 0.42 -10.39 1.23
CA ARG A 177 -0.76 -10.03 1.99
C ARG A 177 -1.83 -11.10 1.78
N THR A 178 -2.35 -11.66 2.87
CA THR A 178 -3.33 -12.77 2.84
C THR A 178 -4.78 -12.31 2.66
N LYS A 179 -5.03 -11.01 2.79
CA LYS A 179 -6.35 -10.39 2.58
C LYS A 179 -6.26 -9.40 1.42
N SER A 180 -7.18 -9.50 0.46
CA SER A 180 -7.35 -8.48 -0.57
C SER A 180 -7.66 -7.13 0.10
N LYS A 181 -7.16 -6.04 -0.48
CA LYS A 181 -7.66 -4.72 -0.10
C LYS A 181 -9.14 -4.67 -0.52
N PRO A 182 -10.07 -4.22 0.34
CA PRO A 182 -11.44 -4.03 -0.09
C PRO A 182 -11.48 -3.13 -1.32
N ILE A 183 -12.33 -3.47 -2.28
CA ILE A 183 -12.65 -2.62 -3.42
C ILE A 183 -13.30 -1.35 -2.86
N ILE A 184 -12.81 -0.18 -3.28
CA ILE A 184 -13.55 1.06 -3.13
C ILE A 184 -14.45 1.09 -4.37
N GLN A 185 -15.68 0.61 -4.24
CA GLN A 185 -16.75 0.86 -5.20
C GLN A 185 -17.26 2.27 -4.93
N GLU A 186 -17.42 3.09 -5.98
CA GLU A 186 -18.10 4.38 -5.85
C GLU A 186 -19.55 4.12 -5.42
N ILE A 187 -19.82 4.28 -4.13
CA ILE A 187 -21.18 4.44 -3.63
C ILE A 187 -21.54 5.87 -3.98
N ASP A 188 -22.58 5.97 -4.81
CA ASP A 188 -23.28 7.18 -5.22
C ASP A 188 -23.15 8.31 -4.18
N SER A 189 -22.38 9.34 -4.56
CA SER A 189 -22.47 10.72 -4.08
C SER A 189 -22.98 10.91 -2.64
N LYS A 190 -22.19 10.53 -1.62
CA LYS A 190 -22.15 11.09 -0.24
C LYS A 190 -21.32 10.20 0.69
N GLN A 191 -19.99 10.22 0.54
CA GLN A 191 -19.01 10.09 1.64
C GLN A 191 -17.60 10.06 1.04
N SER A 192 -16.93 11.20 1.11
CA SER A 192 -15.51 11.36 0.79
C SER A 192 -14.63 10.78 1.91
N ASP A 193 -13.47 10.29 1.48
CA ASP A 193 -12.23 10.01 2.22
C ASP A 193 -11.95 8.54 2.60
N SER A 194 -11.13 7.87 1.78
CA SER A 194 -9.92 7.19 2.29
C SER A 194 -8.97 6.73 1.18
N PHE A 195 -7.93 7.52 0.89
CA PHE A 195 -6.68 6.99 0.34
C PHE A 195 -5.91 6.30 1.48
N PRO A 196 -5.34 5.09 1.30
CA PRO A 196 -4.52 4.46 2.32
C PRO A 196 -3.10 4.99 2.22
N SER A 197 -2.85 6.18 2.76
CA SER A 197 -1.51 6.53 3.22
C SER A 197 -1.36 5.95 4.64
N SER A 198 -0.21 5.38 4.97
CA SER A 198 0.11 5.00 6.36
C SER A 198 0.21 6.19 7.32
N ALA A 199 -0.02 7.42 6.84
CA ALA A 199 -0.06 8.62 7.65
C ALA A 199 -1.41 8.74 8.37
N LYS A 200 -1.37 9.10 9.65
CA LYS A 200 -2.57 9.30 10.46
C LYS A 200 -3.28 10.58 10.01
N ARG A 201 -4.61 10.60 10.06
CA ARG A 201 -5.35 11.86 9.95
C ARG A 201 -5.16 12.65 11.26
N PRO A 202 -4.66 13.88 11.25
CA PRO A 202 -4.54 14.68 12.46
C PRO A 202 -5.92 15.14 12.94
N GLU A 203 -6.05 15.41 14.24
CA GLU A 203 -7.20 16.12 14.78
C GLU A 203 -7.12 17.58 14.33
N PHE A 204 -8.25 18.15 13.90
CA PHE A 204 -8.31 19.53 13.45
C PHE A 204 -9.66 20.17 13.77
N SER A 205 -9.66 21.51 13.87
CA SER A 205 -10.85 22.34 14.01
C SER A 205 -10.83 23.47 12.99
N LEU A 206 -11.99 23.72 12.38
CA LEU A 206 -12.22 24.87 11.51
C LEU A 206 -13.07 25.90 12.26
N LEU A 207 -12.58 27.12 12.34
CA LEU A 207 -13.22 28.24 13.03
C LEU A 207 -13.45 29.36 12.01
N VAL A 208 -14.64 29.95 12.02
CA VAL A 208 -14.96 31.11 11.18
C VAL A 208 -14.94 32.35 12.05
N GLU A 209 -14.26 33.39 11.59
CA GLU A 209 -14.15 34.68 12.26
C GLU A 209 -14.62 35.81 11.31
N PRO A 210 -15.52 36.71 11.74
CA PRO A 210 -16.24 36.72 13.02
C PRO A 210 -17.29 35.60 13.11
N PRO A 211 -17.58 35.08 14.33
CA PRO A 211 -18.53 33.97 14.54
C PRO A 211 -20.00 34.36 14.28
N THR A 212 -20.29 35.65 14.15
CA THR A 212 -21.60 36.20 13.84
C THR A 212 -21.46 37.26 12.76
N GLY A 213 -22.06 37.03 11.59
CA GLY A 213 -22.00 37.93 10.44
C GLY A 213 -21.53 37.22 9.18
N ASN A 214 -20.93 37.98 8.26
CA ASN A 214 -20.28 37.41 7.09
C ASN A 214 -18.91 36.87 7.52
N ALA A 215 -18.60 35.64 7.08
CA ALA A 215 -17.31 35.02 7.31
C ALA A 215 -16.20 35.85 6.63
N GLU A 216 -15.28 36.44 7.40
CA GLU A 216 -14.15 37.20 6.85
C GLU A 216 -12.88 36.34 6.81
N HIS A 217 -12.71 35.45 7.79
CA HIS A 217 -11.57 34.57 7.91
C HIS A 217 -12.03 33.16 8.29
N LEU A 218 -11.39 32.16 7.69
CA LEU A 218 -11.43 30.76 8.08
C LEU A 218 -10.10 30.41 8.74
N ILE A 219 -10.15 29.86 9.94
CA ILE A 219 -8.98 29.46 10.72
C ILE A 219 -9.00 27.94 10.85
N ALA A 220 -7.96 27.27 10.37
CA ALA A 220 -7.74 25.84 10.58
C ALA A 220 -6.68 25.64 11.66
N GLU A 221 -7.05 25.00 12.76
CA GLU A 221 -6.11 24.53 13.78
C GLU A 221 -5.93 23.02 13.64
N ILE A 222 -4.69 22.58 13.44
CA ILE A 222 -4.36 21.19 13.14
C ILE A 222 -3.34 20.69 14.17
N LEU A 223 -3.71 19.67 14.95
CA LEU A 223 -2.88 19.04 15.97
C LEU A 223 -1.97 17.98 15.34
N LEU A 224 -0.66 18.15 15.50
CA LEU A 224 0.36 17.33 14.85
C LEU A 224 1.31 16.71 15.90
N PRO A 225 0.81 15.82 16.79
CA PRO A 225 1.60 15.29 17.87
C PRO A 225 2.81 14.49 17.36
N GLY A 226 4.00 14.85 17.81
CA GLY A 226 5.26 14.25 17.39
C GLY A 226 5.97 14.97 16.24
N VAL A 227 5.39 16.02 15.66
CA VAL A 227 6.08 16.90 14.72
C VAL A 227 6.89 17.95 15.49
N ILE A 228 8.22 17.87 15.38
CA ILE A 228 9.15 18.74 16.10
C ILE A 228 9.68 19.90 15.26
N SER A 229 9.35 19.96 13.96
CA SER A 229 9.85 20.99 13.05
C SER A 229 8.88 21.31 11.93
N ALA A 230 8.67 22.60 11.67
CA ALA A 230 7.86 23.08 10.55
C ALA A 230 8.42 22.63 9.18
N ARG A 231 9.73 22.34 9.08
CA ARG A 231 10.35 21.85 7.83
C ARG A 231 9.85 20.46 7.41
N ALA A 232 9.24 19.71 8.33
CA ALA A 232 8.64 18.43 8.03
C ALA A 232 7.24 18.56 7.41
N LEU A 233 6.65 19.76 7.43
CA LEU A 233 5.29 20.03 6.96
C LEU A 233 5.32 20.57 5.54
N VAL A 234 4.45 20.03 4.69
CA VAL A 234 4.15 20.53 3.35
C VAL A 234 2.66 20.86 3.36
N LEU A 235 2.32 22.13 3.17
CA LEU A 235 0.96 22.65 3.17
C LEU A 235 0.67 23.23 1.79
N ASP A 236 -0.35 22.69 1.13
CA ASP A 236 -0.88 23.18 -0.14
C ASP A 236 -2.29 23.74 0.11
N LEU A 237 -2.52 24.98 -0.30
CA LEU A 237 -3.79 25.68 -0.14
C LEU A 237 -4.35 26.04 -1.52
N GLY A 238 -5.56 25.59 -1.82
CA GLY A 238 -6.36 25.97 -2.98
C GLY A 238 -7.50 26.92 -2.60
N GLU A 239 -8.40 27.18 -3.55
CA GLU A 239 -9.55 28.09 -3.34
C GLU A 239 -10.53 27.53 -2.30
N ASP A 240 -10.75 26.22 -2.31
CA ASP A 240 -11.71 25.52 -1.44
C ASP A 240 -11.11 24.25 -0.82
N ARG A 241 -9.79 24.09 -0.83
CA ARG A 241 -9.11 22.85 -0.41
C ARG A 241 -7.81 23.12 0.31
N LEU A 242 -7.55 22.38 1.39
CA LEU A 242 -6.28 22.38 2.11
C LEU A 242 -5.74 20.96 2.21
N VAL A 243 -4.49 20.80 1.80
CA VAL A 243 -3.75 19.54 1.88
C VAL A 243 -2.51 19.74 2.74
N LEU A 244 -2.36 18.93 3.78
CA LEU A 244 -1.19 18.92 4.65
C LEU A 244 -0.54 17.53 4.65
N ASN A 245 0.78 17.50 4.48
CA ASN A 245 1.61 16.31 4.56
C ASN A 245 2.77 16.51 5.53
N ALA A 246 2.88 15.65 6.55
CA ALA A 246 4.00 15.65 7.50
C ALA A 246 4.98 14.50 7.20
N ARG A 247 6.24 14.81 6.87
CA ARG A 247 7.29 13.81 6.55
C ARG A 247 7.87 13.16 7.83
N PRO A 248 8.21 11.86 7.83
CA PRO A 248 8.12 10.88 6.74
C PRO A 248 6.76 10.15 6.73
N SER A 249 5.68 10.86 6.37
CA SER A 249 4.31 10.36 6.31
C SER A 249 3.72 10.05 7.69
N LEU A 250 3.93 10.93 8.67
CA LEU A 250 3.32 10.85 10.00
C LEU A 250 1.85 11.27 9.97
N PHE A 251 1.54 12.36 9.27
CA PHE A 251 0.20 12.91 9.15
C PHE A 251 -0.14 13.29 7.71
N HIS A 252 -1.40 13.04 7.34
CA HIS A 252 -1.99 13.50 6.10
C HIS A 252 -3.39 14.07 6.39
N LEU A 253 -3.63 15.30 5.95
CA LEU A 253 -4.94 15.95 6.02
C LEU A 253 -5.27 16.47 4.63
N ASP A 254 -6.48 16.17 4.16
CA ASP A 254 -7.03 16.69 2.92
C ASP A 254 -8.47 17.06 3.23
N ILE A 255 -8.78 18.36 3.20
CA ILE A 255 -10.09 18.88 3.58
C ILE A 255 -10.56 19.91 2.57
N PHE A 256 -11.86 19.89 2.30
CA PHE A 256 -12.55 20.90 1.52
C PHE A 256 -13.24 21.89 2.44
N PHE A 257 -13.28 23.15 2.02
CA PHE A 257 -13.94 24.24 2.69
C PHE A 257 -15.26 24.57 1.98
N PRO A 258 -16.31 24.94 2.73
CA PRO A 258 -17.55 25.43 2.14
C PRO A 258 -17.45 26.90 1.68
N LEU A 259 -16.29 27.53 1.81
CA LEU A 259 -16.02 28.94 1.55
C LEU A 259 -14.84 29.06 0.59
N LEU A 260 -14.89 30.04 -0.32
CA LEU A 260 -13.76 30.37 -1.18
C LEU A 260 -12.75 31.21 -0.43
N ILE A 261 -11.48 30.83 -0.52
CA ILE A 261 -10.37 31.41 0.22
C ILE A 261 -9.44 32.18 -0.73
N ASP A 262 -8.95 33.32 -0.25
CA ASP A 262 -7.87 34.07 -0.88
C ASP A 262 -6.52 33.42 -0.54
N GLN A 263 -5.98 32.67 -1.50
CA GLN A 263 -4.70 31.97 -1.37
C GLN A 263 -3.52 32.93 -1.19
N GLU A 264 -3.56 34.13 -1.79
CA GLU A 264 -2.42 35.06 -1.77
C GLU A 264 -2.26 35.73 -0.39
N ASN A 265 -3.38 35.99 0.29
CA ASN A 265 -3.40 36.65 1.59
C ASN A 265 -3.49 35.66 2.77
N SER A 266 -3.43 34.36 2.51
CA SER A 266 -3.46 33.32 3.55
C SER A 266 -2.10 33.16 4.26
N ALA A 267 -2.12 32.86 5.55
CA ALA A 267 -0.93 32.68 6.37
C ALA A 267 -0.99 31.40 7.20
N ALA A 268 0.15 30.74 7.40
CA ALA A 268 0.27 29.53 8.22
C ALA A 268 1.37 29.68 9.26
N GLN A 269 1.10 29.25 10.50
CA GLN A 269 2.02 29.31 11.63
C GLN A 269 2.05 27.98 12.37
N PHE A 270 3.24 27.40 12.55
CA PHE A 270 3.42 26.17 13.32
C PHE A 270 4.09 26.45 14.65
N ASN A 271 3.44 26.08 15.75
CA ASN A 271 3.99 26.20 17.10
C ASN A 271 4.63 24.87 17.53
N THR A 272 5.95 24.85 17.70
CA THR A 272 6.70 23.63 18.08
C THR A 272 6.46 23.20 19.53
N ASN A 273 6.04 24.11 20.41
CA ASN A 273 5.76 23.80 21.82
C ASN A 273 4.40 23.12 21.98
N THR A 274 3.38 23.60 21.27
CA THR A 274 2.02 23.02 21.31
C THR A 274 1.79 21.97 20.23
N GLN A 275 2.69 21.88 19.23
CA GLN A 275 2.58 21.01 18.07
C GLN A 275 1.30 21.25 17.26
N VAL A 276 0.87 22.51 17.18
CA VAL A 276 -0.32 22.97 16.44
C VAL A 276 0.10 23.79 15.24
N LEU A 277 -0.46 23.47 14.07
CA LEU A 277 -0.41 24.29 12.87
C LEU A 277 -1.72 25.11 12.78
N THR A 278 -1.59 26.43 12.76
CA THR A 278 -2.70 27.36 12.58
C THR A 278 -2.61 27.97 11.19
N VAL A 279 -3.66 27.82 10.37
CA VAL A 279 -3.77 28.40 9.03
C VAL A 279 -4.90 29.41 9.04
N THR A 280 -4.58 30.68 8.80
CA THR A 280 -5.53 31.79 8.72
C THR A 280 -5.77 32.12 7.25
N MET A 281 -7.02 32.03 6.83
CA MET A 281 -7.43 32.04 5.43
C MET A 281 -8.52 33.09 5.22
N PRO A 282 -8.23 34.24 4.59
CA PRO A 282 -9.26 35.23 4.29
C PRO A 282 -10.29 34.67 3.31
N VAL A 283 -11.56 34.94 3.57
CA VAL A 283 -12.68 34.48 2.75
C VAL A 283 -12.96 35.50 1.65
N VAL A 284 -13.07 35.04 0.41
CA VAL A 284 -13.46 35.87 -0.72
C VAL A 284 -14.97 36.08 -0.65
N SER A 285 -15.38 37.28 -0.29
CA SER A 285 -16.78 37.70 -0.34
C SER A 285 -17.21 37.77 -1.81
N SER A 286 -18.28 37.06 -2.19
CA SER A 286 -18.96 37.26 -3.48
C SER A 286 -19.84 38.51 -3.45
#